data_AF-A0AAD4T8B0-F1
#
_entry.id   AF-A0AAD4T8B0-F1
#
_cell.length_a   1.000
_cell.length_b   1.000
_cell.length_c   1.000
_cell.angle_alpha   90.00
_cell.angle_beta   90.00
_cell.angle_gamma   90.00
#
_symmetry.space_group_name_H-M   'P 1'
#
loop_
_entity.id
_entity.type
_entity.pdbx_description
1 polymer ?
#
loop_
_entity_poly.entity_id
_entity_poly.type
_entity_poly.pdbx_seq_one_letter_code
_entity_poly.pdbx_strand_id
1 'polypeptide(L)'
;MAPMEQQLSEIQVEQFVFPPKMTPPSSTESLFLGGAGVRGLQIQDRFIKFTAIGVYLAEEAIPSLSPKWKSKTPEELTDDVEFFMDIVTGPFEKFVKITMILPLTGDQYAEKVTENCIEYLKSKDMYTDAEAKAVERFIEIFKNEMFPPASSILFTLSPTGSLTVGFSKDTSIPEARNAVIENKALSESILESIIGKNGVSPAAKQSLAVRISELLKGHENKPDVSAAAKIEEETTKA
;
A
#
# COMPACT_ATOMS: atom_id res chain seq x y z
N MET A 1 -6.39 5.98 -26.65
CA MET A 1 -6.57 6.14 -25.19
C MET A 1 -5.41 6.95 -24.64
N ALA A 2 -5.64 7.67 -23.55
CA ALA A 2 -4.63 8.47 -22.88
C ALA A 2 -3.61 7.56 -22.14
N PRO A 3 -2.29 7.81 -22.21
CA PRO A 3 -1.30 7.08 -21.40
C PRO A 3 -1.66 7.12 -19.91
N MET A 4 -1.27 6.12 -19.12
CA MET A 4 -1.53 6.06 -17.67
C MET A 4 -1.19 7.37 -16.94
N GLU A 5 -0.16 8.06 -17.40
CA GLU A 5 0.30 9.36 -16.88
C GLU A 5 -0.74 10.48 -16.99
N GLN A 6 -1.69 10.39 -17.92
CA GLN A 6 -2.80 11.34 -18.08
C GLN A 6 -4.02 11.00 -17.21
N GLN A 7 -4.05 9.81 -16.58
CA GLN A 7 -5.14 9.37 -15.68
C GLN A 7 -4.79 9.54 -14.20
N LEU A 8 -3.52 9.76 -13.86
CA LEU A 8 -3.07 9.91 -12.47
C LEU A 8 -3.15 11.38 -12.03
N SER A 9 -4.11 11.69 -11.17
CA SER A 9 -4.21 12.97 -10.47
C SER A 9 -3.69 12.89 -9.02
N GLU A 10 -3.29 14.03 -8.46
CA GLU A 10 -3.09 14.16 -7.01
C GLU A 10 -4.41 13.99 -6.25
N ILE A 11 -4.32 13.58 -4.98
CA ILE A 11 -5.47 13.51 -4.08
C ILE A 11 -5.19 14.36 -2.85
N GLN A 12 -6.11 15.27 -2.54
CA GLN A 12 -6.09 16.03 -1.30
C GLN A 12 -6.90 15.30 -0.22
N VAL A 13 -6.29 15.09 0.95
CA VAL A 13 -6.92 14.53 2.14
C VAL A 13 -6.71 15.50 3.30
N GLU A 14 -7.80 16.13 3.76
CA GLU A 14 -7.73 17.33 4.60
C GLU A 14 -6.85 18.43 3.96
N GLN A 15 -5.80 18.88 4.64
CA GLN A 15 -4.81 19.84 4.13
C GLN A 15 -3.61 19.19 3.42
N PHE A 16 -3.55 17.86 3.33
CA PHE A 16 -2.39 17.14 2.82
C PHE A 16 -2.61 16.69 1.38
N VAL A 17 -1.64 17.02 0.51
CA VAL A 17 -1.65 16.62 -0.90
C VAL A 17 -0.76 15.39 -1.09
N PHE A 18 -1.35 14.36 -1.69
CA PHE A 18 -0.64 13.17 -2.16
C PHE A 18 -0.41 13.29 -3.67
N PRO A 19 0.84 13.45 -4.14
CA PRO A 19 1.13 13.60 -5.56
C PRO A 19 0.81 12.32 -6.34
N PRO A 20 0.58 12.41 -7.67
CA PRO A 20 0.20 11.27 -8.50
C PRO A 20 1.27 10.18 -8.61
N LYS A 21 2.54 10.52 -8.40
CA LYS A 21 3.67 9.60 -8.36
C LYS A 21 4.61 9.95 -7.20
N MET A 22 5.29 8.95 -6.66
CA MET A 22 6.28 9.12 -5.60
C MET A 22 7.37 8.05 -5.71
N THR A 23 8.62 8.41 -5.46
CA THR A 23 9.73 7.46 -5.35
C THR A 23 10.05 7.23 -3.87
N PRO A 24 9.79 6.03 -3.32
CA PRO A 24 10.11 5.71 -1.93
C PRO A 24 11.61 5.88 -1.63
N PRO A 25 12.00 6.20 -0.39
CA PRO A 25 13.42 6.37 -0.01
C PRO A 25 14.31 5.17 -0.35
N SER A 26 13.73 3.97 -0.37
CA SER A 26 14.43 2.69 -0.56
C SER A 26 14.31 2.12 -1.97
N SER A 27 13.69 2.85 -2.90
CA SER A 27 13.37 2.37 -4.25
C SER A 27 14.02 3.26 -5.31
N THR A 28 14.36 2.65 -6.44
CA THR A 28 14.76 3.37 -7.66
C THR A 28 13.56 3.70 -8.54
N GLU A 29 12.41 3.08 -8.28
CA GLU A 29 11.23 3.16 -9.13
C GLU A 29 10.24 4.22 -8.62
N SER A 30 9.51 4.82 -9.55
CA SER A 30 8.42 5.74 -9.24
C SER A 30 7.11 4.97 -9.16
N LEU A 31 6.45 5.03 -8.00
CA LEU A 31 5.17 4.36 -7.76
C LEU A 31 4.03 5.35 -7.96
N PHE A 32 2.91 4.89 -8.53
CA PHE A 32 1.74 5.74 -8.75
C PHE A 32 0.78 5.72 -7.55
N LEU A 33 0.07 6.84 -7.34
CA LEU A 33 -0.94 6.96 -6.29
C LEU A 33 -2.17 6.12 -6.65
N GLY A 34 -2.28 4.96 -6.00
CA GLY A 34 -3.42 4.06 -6.13
C GLY A 34 -4.64 4.61 -5.42
N GLY A 35 -4.50 5.19 -4.23
CA GLY A 35 -5.60 5.82 -3.51
C GLY A 35 -5.17 6.51 -2.23
N ALA A 36 -6.03 7.35 -1.68
CA ALA A 36 -5.78 8.04 -0.42
C ALA A 36 -7.06 8.23 0.41
N GLY A 37 -6.91 8.35 1.73
CA GLY A 37 -8.04 8.55 2.63
C GLY A 37 -7.64 8.80 4.07
N VAL A 38 -8.62 9.20 4.88
CA VAL A 38 -8.41 9.44 6.31
C VAL A 38 -8.54 8.15 7.12
N ARG A 39 -7.74 8.04 8.17
CA ARG A 39 -7.97 7.12 9.28
C ARG A 39 -8.39 7.91 10.50
N GLY A 40 -9.49 7.49 11.11
CA GLY A 40 -10.08 8.14 12.28
C GLY A 40 -10.76 7.14 13.19
N LEU A 41 -11.25 7.64 14.33
CA LEU A 41 -12.04 6.86 15.29
C LEU A 41 -13.33 7.60 15.61
N GLN A 42 -14.41 6.84 15.76
CA GLN A 42 -15.65 7.37 16.32
C GLN A 42 -15.47 7.50 17.83
N ILE A 43 -15.46 8.74 18.32
CA ILE A 43 -15.38 9.05 19.75
C ILE A 43 -16.63 9.84 20.10
N GLN A 44 -17.52 9.20 20.86
CA GLN A 44 -18.89 9.69 21.07
C GLN A 44 -19.60 9.91 19.72
N ASP A 45 -20.23 11.08 19.52
CA ASP A 45 -20.98 11.41 18.31
C ASP A 45 -20.12 12.07 17.22
N ARG A 46 -18.78 12.04 17.35
CA ARG A 46 -17.86 12.69 16.39
C ARG A 46 -16.82 11.72 15.86
N PHE A 47 -16.60 11.77 14.54
CA PHE A 47 -15.52 11.08 13.88
C PHE A 47 -14.23 11.93 13.95
N ILE A 48 -13.28 11.51 14.78
CA ILE A 48 -12.00 12.21 14.97
C ILE A 48 -10.96 11.60 14.04
N LYS A 49 -10.41 12.44 13.15
CA LYS A 49 -9.40 12.04 12.16
C LYS A 49 -8.01 12.14 12.79
N PHE A 50 -7.21 11.08 12.67
CA PHE A 50 -5.87 11.02 13.24
C PHE A 50 -4.79 11.14 12.16
N THR A 51 -4.97 10.47 11.02
CA THR A 51 -3.99 10.44 9.95
C THR A 51 -4.63 10.52 8.58
N ALA A 52 -3.88 11.06 7.62
CA ALA A 52 -4.16 10.97 6.20
C ALA A 52 -3.20 9.93 5.59
N ILE A 53 -3.72 9.00 4.80
CA ILE A 53 -2.97 7.86 4.28
C ILE A 53 -3.02 7.89 2.75
N GLY A 54 -1.85 7.81 2.10
CA GLY A 54 -1.72 7.56 0.68
C GLY A 54 -1.09 6.19 0.43
N VAL A 55 -1.68 5.42 -0.47
CA VAL A 55 -1.20 4.10 -0.90
C VAL A 55 -0.76 4.19 -2.35
N TYR A 56 0.50 3.86 -2.58
CA TYR A 56 1.18 3.90 -3.86
C TYR A 56 1.57 2.49 -4.29
N LEU A 57 1.48 2.21 -5.59
CA LEU A 57 1.75 0.90 -6.17
C LEU A 57 2.74 1.04 -7.34
N ALA A 58 3.57 0.03 -7.56
CA ALA A 58 4.41 -0.03 -8.75
C ALA A 58 3.55 -0.25 -10.01
N GLU A 59 4.02 0.20 -11.17
CA GLU A 59 3.25 0.16 -12.42
C GLU A 59 2.85 -1.28 -12.82
N GLU A 60 3.64 -2.27 -12.42
CA GLU A 60 3.38 -3.71 -12.60
C GLU A 60 2.10 -4.19 -11.92
N ALA A 61 1.57 -3.43 -10.96
CA ALA A 61 0.29 -3.75 -10.32
C ALA A 61 -0.85 -3.84 -11.34
N ILE A 62 -0.86 -2.99 -12.36
CA ILE A 62 -1.94 -2.95 -13.37
C ILE A 62 -1.99 -4.23 -14.22
N PRO A 63 -0.91 -4.65 -14.90
CA PRO A 63 -0.91 -5.92 -15.62
C PRO A 63 -1.06 -7.13 -14.67
N SER A 64 -0.60 -7.05 -13.42
CA SER A 64 -0.79 -8.13 -12.43
C SER A 64 -2.25 -8.31 -12.01
N LEU A 65 -3.02 -7.23 -11.87
CA LEU A 65 -4.41 -7.26 -11.41
C LEU A 65 -5.42 -7.42 -12.55
N SER A 66 -5.06 -6.99 -13.76
CA SER A 66 -5.93 -7.00 -14.96
C SER A 66 -6.62 -8.34 -15.24
N PRO A 67 -5.95 -9.51 -15.19
CA PRO A 67 -6.57 -10.78 -15.55
C PRO A 67 -7.83 -11.12 -14.76
N LYS A 68 -7.92 -10.65 -13.51
CA LYS A 68 -9.03 -10.97 -12.60
C LYS A 68 -9.99 -9.81 -12.39
N TRP A 69 -9.48 -8.58 -12.37
CA TRP A 69 -10.23 -7.43 -11.86
C TRP A 69 -10.70 -6.45 -12.93
N LYS A 70 -10.24 -6.57 -14.18
CA LYS A 70 -10.51 -5.58 -15.24
C LYS A 70 -11.99 -5.40 -15.60
N SER A 71 -12.81 -6.44 -15.47
CA SER A 71 -14.25 -6.37 -15.78
C SER A 71 -15.10 -5.81 -14.64
N LYS A 72 -14.50 -5.56 -13.47
CA LYS A 72 -15.21 -5.16 -12.26
C LYS A 72 -15.44 -3.65 -12.17
N THR A 73 -16.60 -3.26 -11.65
CA THR A 73 -16.91 -1.86 -11.34
C THR A 73 -16.20 -1.42 -10.05
N PRO A 74 -16.00 -0.09 -9.84
CA PRO A 74 -15.48 0.42 -8.58
C PRO A 74 -16.23 -0.06 -7.34
N GLU A 75 -17.56 -0.17 -7.43
CA GLU A 75 -18.42 -0.62 -6.34
C GLU A 75 -18.18 -2.10 -6.03
N GLU A 76 -18.12 -2.96 -7.07
CA GLU A 76 -17.77 -4.37 -6.89
C GLU A 76 -16.40 -4.52 -6.23
N LEU A 77 -15.40 -3.76 -6.68
CA LEU A 77 -14.05 -3.81 -6.11
C LEU A 77 -13.97 -3.28 -4.67
N THR A 78 -14.80 -2.29 -4.32
CA THR A 78 -14.81 -1.70 -2.97
C THR A 78 -15.26 -2.72 -1.91
N ASP A 79 -16.20 -3.59 -2.27
CA ASP A 79 -16.76 -4.61 -1.39
C ASP A 79 -16.03 -5.97 -1.48
N ASP A 80 -15.12 -6.13 -2.46
CA ASP A 80 -14.40 -7.38 -2.69
C ASP A 80 -13.12 -7.48 -1.84
N VAL A 81 -13.15 -8.33 -0.83
CA VAL A 81 -11.99 -8.58 0.05
C VAL A 81 -10.82 -9.17 -0.72
N GLU A 82 -11.07 -10.03 -1.70
CA GLU A 82 -10.04 -10.72 -2.46
C GLU A 82 -9.29 -9.74 -3.37
N PHE A 83 -9.96 -8.72 -3.89
CA PHE A 83 -9.31 -7.63 -4.63
C PHE A 83 -8.23 -6.92 -3.80
N PHE A 84 -8.56 -6.52 -2.57
CA PHE A 84 -7.57 -5.89 -1.70
C PHE A 84 -6.47 -6.85 -1.28
N MET A 85 -6.78 -8.14 -1.11
CA MET A 85 -5.74 -9.14 -0.81
C MET A 85 -4.78 -9.34 -1.98
N ASP A 86 -5.26 -9.35 -3.23
CA ASP A 86 -4.39 -9.41 -4.42
C ASP A 86 -3.48 -8.17 -4.52
N ILE A 87 -3.94 -7.00 -4.05
CA ILE A 87 -3.07 -5.82 -3.90
C ILE A 87 -2.05 -6.04 -2.78
N VAL A 88 -2.47 -6.51 -1.61
CA VAL A 88 -1.58 -6.73 -0.46
C VAL A 88 -0.46 -7.72 -0.81
N THR A 89 -0.82 -8.88 -1.37
CA THR A 89 0.12 -9.98 -1.63
C THR A 89 0.69 -9.98 -3.05
N GLY A 90 0.31 -9.00 -3.88
CA GLY A 90 0.72 -8.94 -5.28
C GLY A 90 2.24 -8.85 -5.46
N PRO A 91 2.81 -9.37 -6.56
CA PRO A 91 4.26 -9.44 -6.79
C PRO A 91 4.84 -8.11 -7.32
N PHE A 92 4.49 -7.01 -6.67
CA PHE A 92 4.92 -5.66 -7.02
C PHE A 92 5.19 -4.84 -5.75
N GLU A 93 6.01 -3.80 -5.85
CA GLU A 93 6.31 -2.92 -4.72
C GLU A 93 5.10 -2.08 -4.34
N LYS A 94 4.94 -1.82 -3.04
CA LYS A 94 3.96 -0.87 -2.51
C LYS A 94 4.64 0.14 -1.62
N PHE A 95 4.06 1.32 -1.55
CA PHE A 95 4.49 2.35 -0.65
C PHE A 95 3.30 3.00 0.06
N VAL A 96 3.43 3.21 1.36
CA VAL A 96 2.39 3.84 2.17
C VAL A 96 3.00 5.06 2.85
N LYS A 97 2.35 6.21 2.65
CA LYS A 97 2.66 7.45 3.35
C LYS A 97 1.54 7.80 4.30
N ILE A 98 1.85 7.91 5.59
CA ILE A 98 0.90 8.17 6.65
C ILE A 98 1.27 9.50 7.30
N THR A 99 0.49 10.53 7.01
CA THR A 99 0.72 11.90 7.50
C THR A 99 -0.16 12.18 8.71
N MET A 100 0.42 12.72 9.78
CA MET A 100 -0.31 13.04 11.01
C MET A 100 -1.23 14.25 10.84
N ILE A 101 -2.52 14.07 11.12
CA ILE A 101 -3.48 15.18 11.34
C ILE A 101 -3.40 15.61 12.80
N LEU A 102 -3.45 14.64 13.71
CA LEU A 102 -3.26 14.83 15.15
C LEU A 102 -1.94 14.19 15.59
N PRO A 103 -1.29 14.71 16.64
CA PRO A 103 -0.04 14.15 17.13
C PRO A 103 -0.22 12.74 17.67
N LEU A 104 0.78 11.88 17.45
CA LEU A 104 0.89 10.55 18.02
C LEU A 104 2.32 10.31 18.52
N THR A 105 2.46 9.58 19.62
CA THR A 105 3.77 8.99 19.95
C THR A 105 4.01 7.74 19.10
N GLY A 106 5.28 7.38 18.93
CA GLY A 106 5.63 6.13 18.26
C GLY A 106 5.07 4.91 18.96
N ASP A 107 5.04 4.90 20.30
CA ASP A 107 4.44 3.81 21.07
C ASP A 107 2.94 3.67 20.78
N GLN A 108 2.17 4.77 20.80
CA GLN A 108 0.73 4.76 20.49
C GLN A 108 0.46 4.24 19.08
N TYR A 109 1.28 4.66 18.12
CA TYR A 109 1.15 4.24 16.74
C TYR A 109 1.50 2.74 16.58
N ALA A 110 2.64 2.32 17.11
CA ALA A 110 3.15 0.97 16.96
C ALA A 110 2.29 -0.06 17.68
N GLU A 111 1.79 0.25 18.87
CA GLU A 111 0.87 -0.61 19.61
C GLU A 111 -0.38 -0.90 18.78
N LYS A 112 -1.03 0.13 18.23
CA LYS A 112 -2.27 -0.06 17.47
C LYS A 112 -2.06 -0.82 16.17
N VAL A 113 -0.95 -0.56 15.48
CA VAL A 113 -0.64 -1.26 14.22
C VAL A 113 -0.29 -2.72 14.49
N THR A 114 0.55 -2.99 15.48
CA THR A 114 0.98 -4.37 15.78
C THR A 114 -0.14 -5.21 16.37
N GLU A 115 -1.07 -4.63 17.13
CA GLU A 115 -2.31 -5.30 17.56
C GLU A 115 -3.07 -5.89 16.36
N ASN A 116 -3.35 -5.05 15.36
CA ASN A 116 -4.06 -5.46 14.15
C ASN A 116 -3.26 -6.52 13.36
N CYS A 117 -1.95 -6.34 13.21
CA CYS A 117 -1.08 -7.28 12.51
C CYS A 117 -1.06 -8.65 13.21
N ILE A 118 -0.91 -8.68 14.53
CA ILE A 118 -0.89 -9.91 15.33
C ILE A 118 -2.24 -10.63 15.22
N GLU A 119 -3.35 -9.91 15.32
CA GLU A 119 -4.68 -10.48 15.17
C GLU A 119 -4.86 -11.11 13.79
N TYR A 120 -4.52 -10.39 12.73
CA TYR A 120 -4.57 -10.89 11.36
C TYR A 120 -3.71 -12.15 11.18
N LEU A 121 -2.45 -12.11 11.62
CA LEU A 121 -1.51 -13.23 11.47
C LEU A 121 -1.95 -14.47 12.27
N LYS A 122 -2.47 -14.29 13.48
CA LYS A 122 -3.06 -15.38 14.27
C LYS A 122 -4.28 -15.98 13.59
N SER A 123 -5.14 -15.15 12.96
CA SER A 123 -6.32 -15.64 12.24
C SER A 123 -5.98 -16.52 11.02
N LYS A 124 -4.72 -16.47 10.57
CA LYS A 124 -4.18 -17.25 9.45
C LYS A 124 -3.26 -18.39 9.89
N ASP A 125 -3.10 -18.61 11.20
CA ASP A 125 -2.11 -19.52 11.78
C ASP A 125 -0.66 -19.23 11.31
N MET A 126 -0.36 -17.94 11.06
CA MET A 126 0.94 -17.48 10.53
C MET A 126 1.81 -16.78 11.58
N TYR A 127 1.36 -16.66 12.83
CA TYR A 127 2.11 -15.95 13.88
C TYR A 127 3.07 -16.89 14.61
N THR A 128 4.31 -16.96 14.13
CA THR A 128 5.39 -17.77 14.74
C THR A 128 6.41 -16.90 15.50
N ASP A 129 7.46 -17.51 16.04
CA ASP A 129 8.58 -16.79 16.67
C ASP A 129 9.26 -15.79 15.71
N ALA A 130 9.25 -16.06 14.40
CA ALA A 130 9.80 -15.15 13.40
C ALA A 130 8.97 -13.87 13.30
N GLU A 131 7.65 -13.99 13.24
CA GLU A 131 6.72 -12.85 13.22
C GLU A 131 6.75 -12.09 14.55
N ALA A 132 6.84 -12.79 15.68
CA ALA A 132 6.96 -12.16 16.99
C ALA A 132 8.21 -11.27 17.09
N LYS A 133 9.37 -11.77 16.65
CA LYS A 133 10.62 -10.97 16.60
C LYS A 133 10.53 -9.79 15.63
N ALA A 134 9.85 -9.97 14.51
CA ALA A 134 9.63 -8.89 13.55
C ALA A 134 8.73 -7.80 14.15
N VAL A 135 7.70 -8.17 14.91
CA VAL A 135 6.84 -7.24 15.65
C VAL A 135 7.62 -6.51 16.75
N GLU A 136 8.43 -7.22 17.53
CA GLU A 136 9.31 -6.59 18.54
C GLU A 136 10.23 -5.56 17.88
N ARG A 137 10.87 -5.93 16.76
CA ARG A 137 11.71 -5.03 16.00
C ARG A 137 10.95 -3.81 15.48
N PHE A 138 9.72 -4.01 15.02
CA PHE A 138 8.85 -2.91 14.60
C PHE A 138 8.59 -1.95 15.78
N ILE A 139 8.18 -2.46 16.94
CA ILE A 139 7.95 -1.64 18.14
C ILE A 139 9.21 -0.86 18.53
N GLU A 140 10.38 -1.49 18.49
CA GLU A 140 11.66 -0.83 18.78
C GLU A 140 11.98 0.33 17.84
N ILE A 141 11.65 0.20 16.54
CA ILE A 141 11.88 1.26 15.54
C ILE A 141 11.07 2.52 15.87
N PHE A 142 9.88 2.37 16.44
CA PHE A 142 9.01 3.47 16.83
C PHE A 142 9.27 3.99 18.25
N LYS A 143 10.09 3.29 19.04
CA LYS A 143 10.35 3.65 20.43
C LYS A 143 11.02 5.02 20.53
N ASN A 144 10.48 5.88 21.40
CA ASN A 144 10.90 7.28 21.59
C ASN A 144 10.68 8.20 20.38
N GLU A 145 10.03 7.75 19.30
CA GLU A 145 9.63 8.62 18.20
C GLU A 145 8.41 9.45 18.59
N MET A 146 8.32 10.65 18.03
CA MET A 146 7.18 11.54 18.20
C MET A 146 6.77 12.09 16.85
N PHE A 147 5.50 11.96 16.52
CA PHE A 147 4.94 12.40 15.27
C PHE A 147 4.02 13.61 15.50
N PRO A 148 4.55 14.85 15.43
CA PRO A 148 3.71 16.04 15.45
C PRO A 148 2.82 16.10 14.19
N PRO A 149 1.78 16.95 14.15
CA PRO A 149 1.02 17.18 12.92
C PRO A 149 1.93 17.49 11.72
N ALA A 150 1.54 17.01 10.54
CA ALA A 150 2.27 17.08 9.27
C ALA A 150 3.55 16.23 9.14
N SER A 151 4.03 15.59 10.21
CA SER A 151 5.06 14.55 10.09
C SER A 151 4.49 13.29 9.41
N SER A 152 5.36 12.48 8.81
CA SER A 152 4.97 11.30 8.05
C SER A 152 5.72 10.04 8.48
N ILE A 153 4.99 8.92 8.54
CA ILE A 153 5.55 7.56 8.58
C ILE A 153 5.48 6.99 7.18
N LEU A 154 6.57 6.37 6.74
CA LEU A 154 6.76 5.86 5.40
C LEU A 154 7.02 4.36 5.46
N PHE A 155 6.25 3.58 4.72
CA PHE A 155 6.47 2.15 4.57
C PHE A 155 6.71 1.80 3.11
N THR A 156 7.83 1.18 2.79
CA THR A 156 8.05 0.51 1.51
C THR A 156 7.96 -0.99 1.71
N LEU A 157 7.06 -1.64 0.98
CA LEU A 157 6.84 -3.07 1.03
C LEU A 157 7.42 -3.68 -0.24
N SER A 158 8.56 -4.36 -0.08
CA SER A 158 9.21 -5.05 -1.20
C SER A 158 8.42 -6.28 -1.60
N PRO A 159 8.30 -6.59 -2.92
CA PRO A 159 7.72 -7.85 -3.37
C PRO A 159 8.50 -9.09 -2.88
N THR A 160 9.77 -8.92 -2.46
CA THR A 160 10.57 -9.99 -1.88
C THR A 160 10.30 -10.25 -0.40
N GLY A 161 9.41 -9.48 0.23
CA GLY A 161 8.96 -9.72 1.60
C GLY A 161 9.67 -8.90 2.70
N SER A 162 10.35 -7.82 2.35
CA SER A 162 10.90 -6.89 3.35
C SER A 162 9.96 -5.69 3.57
N LEU A 163 10.04 -5.11 4.77
CA LEU A 163 9.40 -3.85 5.12
C LEU A 163 10.48 -2.83 5.43
N THR A 164 10.54 -1.74 4.66
CA THR A 164 11.37 -0.59 4.99
C THR A 164 10.52 0.48 5.68
N VAL A 165 10.96 0.93 6.85
CA VAL A 165 10.32 1.96 7.66
C VAL A 165 11.17 3.23 7.63
N GLY A 166 10.56 4.35 7.24
CA GLY A 166 11.19 5.66 7.27
C GLY A 166 10.29 6.71 7.93
N PHE A 167 10.90 7.80 8.41
CA PHE A 167 10.18 8.90 9.07
C PHE A 167 10.55 10.24 8.45
N SER A 168 9.54 11.07 8.19
CA SER A 168 9.72 12.45 7.75
C SER A 168 9.16 13.43 8.76
N LYS A 169 9.88 14.52 8.99
CA LYS A 169 9.42 15.62 9.85
C LYS A 169 8.38 16.50 9.15
N ASP A 170 8.21 16.34 7.85
CA ASP A 170 7.29 17.09 7.01
C ASP A 170 6.75 16.18 5.88
N THR A 171 6.28 16.78 4.79
CA THR A 171 5.76 16.05 3.63
C THR A 171 6.84 15.56 2.67
N SER A 172 8.12 15.87 2.90
CA SER A 172 9.25 15.41 2.09
C SER A 172 9.60 13.95 2.37
N ILE A 173 10.43 13.37 1.51
CA ILE A 173 10.92 12.00 1.62
C ILE A 173 12.34 12.07 2.20
N PRO A 174 12.62 11.45 3.36
CA PRO A 174 13.91 11.54 4.02
C PRO A 174 14.99 10.74 3.27
N GLU A 175 16.22 11.25 3.21
CA GLU A 175 17.34 10.58 2.53
C GLU A 175 17.98 9.44 3.33
N ALA A 176 17.87 9.38 4.67
CA ALA A 176 18.80 8.55 5.46
C ALA A 176 18.34 8.03 6.85
N ARG A 177 17.08 7.60 7.02
CA ARG A 177 16.68 6.81 8.20
C ARG A 177 15.67 5.71 7.86
N ASN A 178 16.16 4.71 7.15
CA ASN A 178 15.41 3.51 6.81
C ASN A 178 15.80 2.37 7.75
N ALA A 179 14.86 1.84 8.53
CA ALA A 179 15.02 0.55 9.19
C ALA A 179 14.37 -0.53 8.32
N VAL A 180 15.03 -1.66 8.14
CA VAL A 180 14.49 -2.78 7.33
C VAL A 180 14.14 -3.94 8.24
N ILE A 181 12.96 -4.52 8.03
CA ILE A 181 12.48 -5.73 8.69
C ILE A 181 12.26 -6.80 7.62
N GLU A 182 13.04 -7.87 7.69
CA GLU A 182 12.96 -9.01 6.77
C GLU A 182 11.91 -10.01 7.25
N ASN A 183 10.63 -9.68 7.04
CA ASN A 183 9.51 -10.57 7.34
C ASN A 183 8.31 -10.28 6.45
N LYS A 184 8.03 -11.19 5.51
CA LYS A 184 6.97 -11.03 4.51
C LYS A 184 5.59 -10.91 5.15
N ALA A 185 5.31 -11.76 6.14
CA ALA A 185 4.02 -11.82 6.80
C ALA A 185 3.70 -10.50 7.52
N LEU A 186 4.67 -9.93 8.24
CA LEU A 186 4.56 -8.62 8.85
C LEU A 186 4.38 -7.53 7.79
N SER A 187 5.24 -7.51 6.76
CA SER A 187 5.17 -6.51 5.67
C SER A 187 3.77 -6.45 5.05
N GLU A 188 3.20 -7.60 4.67
CA GLU A 188 1.85 -7.69 4.12
C GLU A 188 0.77 -7.30 5.13
N SER A 189 0.91 -7.71 6.40
CA SER A 189 -0.06 -7.38 7.45
C SER A 189 -0.14 -5.88 7.75
N ILE A 190 0.92 -5.10 7.52
CA ILE A 190 0.89 -3.64 7.66
C ILE A 190 -0.10 -3.04 6.66
N LEU A 191 -0.02 -3.43 5.39
CA LEU A 191 -0.95 -2.93 4.38
C LEU A 191 -2.35 -3.51 4.56
N GLU A 192 -2.48 -4.79 4.97
CA GLU A 192 -3.76 -5.39 5.34
C GLU A 192 -4.45 -4.60 6.46
N SER A 193 -3.71 -4.14 7.47
CA SER A 193 -4.28 -3.34 8.55
C SER A 193 -4.91 -2.02 8.08
N ILE A 194 -4.56 -1.54 6.87
CA ILE A 194 -5.07 -0.29 6.28
C ILE A 194 -6.22 -0.57 5.31
N ILE A 195 -6.00 -1.48 4.34
CA ILE A 195 -6.93 -1.70 3.21
C ILE A 195 -7.58 -3.10 3.19
N GLY A 196 -7.23 -3.96 4.13
CA GLY A 196 -7.76 -5.32 4.24
C GLY A 196 -9.23 -5.35 4.66
N LYS A 197 -9.71 -6.54 5.03
CA LYS A 197 -11.14 -6.73 5.37
C LYS A 197 -11.55 -5.84 6.55
N ASN A 198 -10.70 -5.79 7.58
CA ASN A 198 -10.90 -4.99 8.78
C ASN A 198 -10.02 -3.73 8.78
N GLY A 199 -9.62 -3.27 7.58
CA GLY A 199 -8.70 -2.15 7.41
C GLY A 199 -9.21 -0.86 8.04
N VAL A 200 -8.30 -0.09 8.64
CA VAL A 200 -8.64 1.12 9.41
C VAL A 200 -9.01 2.35 8.57
N SER A 201 -8.91 2.27 7.23
CA SER A 201 -9.20 3.38 6.32
C SER A 201 -10.15 2.98 5.18
N PRO A 202 -11.48 2.94 5.44
CA PRO A 202 -12.48 2.69 4.41
C PRO A 202 -12.40 3.70 3.25
N ALA A 203 -12.05 4.96 3.54
CA ALA A 203 -11.87 6.00 2.53
C ALA A 203 -10.72 5.69 1.57
N ALA A 204 -9.59 5.18 2.09
CA ALA A 204 -8.47 4.77 1.23
C ALA A 204 -8.83 3.55 0.38
N LYS A 205 -9.58 2.58 0.92
CA LYS A 205 -10.07 1.41 0.17
C LYS A 205 -10.95 1.83 -1.01
N GLN A 206 -11.94 2.68 -0.76
CA GLN A 206 -12.83 3.17 -1.81
C GLN A 206 -12.05 3.94 -2.87
N SER A 207 -11.16 4.86 -2.45
CA SER A 207 -10.31 5.61 -3.38
C SER A 207 -9.44 4.70 -4.25
N LEU A 208 -8.87 3.65 -3.66
CA LEU A 208 -8.05 2.65 -4.35
C LEU A 208 -8.88 1.86 -5.38
N ALA A 209 -10.05 1.36 -4.99
CA ALA A 209 -10.94 0.61 -5.86
C ALA A 209 -11.38 1.42 -7.10
N VAL A 210 -11.75 2.70 -6.91
CA VAL A 210 -12.14 3.59 -8.02
C VAL A 210 -10.99 3.75 -9.02
N ARG A 211 -9.82 4.19 -8.54
CA ARG A 211 -8.70 4.52 -9.44
C ARG A 211 -8.13 3.28 -10.11
N ILE A 212 -8.02 2.15 -9.41
CA ILE A 212 -7.55 0.91 -10.03
C ILE A 212 -8.55 0.42 -11.08
N SER A 213 -9.87 0.50 -10.85
CA SER A 213 -10.87 0.16 -11.89
C SER A 213 -10.68 0.99 -13.16
N GLU A 214 -10.44 2.30 -13.02
CA GLU A 214 -10.20 3.20 -14.15
C GLU A 214 -8.91 2.85 -14.92
N LEU A 215 -7.81 2.62 -14.19
CA LEU A 215 -6.52 2.25 -14.76
C LEU A 215 -6.57 0.90 -15.49
N LEU A 216 -7.28 -0.09 -14.91
CA LEU A 216 -7.47 -1.41 -15.53
C LEU A 216 -8.26 -1.33 -16.85
N LYS A 217 -9.26 -0.44 -16.93
CA LYS A 217 -10.02 -0.19 -18.17
C LYS A 217 -9.16 0.47 -19.24
N GLY A 218 -8.25 1.36 -18.83
CA GLY A 218 -7.29 2.03 -19.72
C GLY A 218 -6.14 1.13 -20.21
N HIS A 219 -5.85 0.03 -19.51
CA HIS A 219 -4.77 -0.89 -19.85
C HIS A 219 -5.20 -1.89 -20.95
N GLU A 220 -4.70 -1.72 -22.18
CA GLU A 220 -4.81 -2.76 -23.20
C GLU A 220 -3.89 -3.94 -22.83
N ASN A 221 -4.43 -5.16 -22.82
CA ASN A 221 -3.59 -6.35 -22.67
C ASN A 221 -2.74 -6.43 -23.93
N LYS A 222 -1.45 -6.08 -23.85
CA LYS A 222 -0.53 -6.40 -24.95
C LYS A 222 -0.57 -7.93 -25.13
N PRO A 223 -0.84 -8.44 -26.35
CA PRO A 223 -0.76 -9.87 -26.59
C PRO A 223 0.64 -10.35 -26.22
N ASP A 224 0.69 -11.49 -25.54
CA ASP A 224 1.94 -12.14 -25.14
C ASP A 224 2.74 -12.51 -26.39
N VAL A 225 3.70 -11.65 -26.76
CA VAL A 225 4.54 -11.81 -27.95
C VAL A 225 5.47 -13.04 -27.79
N SER A 226 5.59 -13.62 -26.58
CA SER A 226 6.37 -14.83 -26.36
C SER A 226 5.74 -16.10 -26.93
N ALA A 227 4.41 -16.11 -27.12
CA ALA A 227 3.71 -17.23 -27.75
C ALA A 227 3.80 -17.18 -29.28
N ALA A 228 3.79 -15.98 -29.88
CA ALA A 228 3.89 -15.81 -31.33
C ALA A 228 5.28 -16.19 -31.88
N ALA A 229 6.34 -15.90 -31.13
CA ALA A 229 7.72 -16.24 -31.52
C ALA A 229 7.99 -17.75 -31.56
N LYS A 230 7.22 -18.56 -30.81
CA LYS A 230 7.35 -20.03 -30.83
C LYS A 230 6.71 -20.69 -32.05
N ILE A 231 5.70 -20.05 -32.65
CA ILE A 231 4.98 -20.63 -33.80
C ILE A 231 5.79 -20.40 -35.09
N GLU A 232 6.47 -19.27 -35.25
CA GLU A 232 7.32 -19.02 -36.43
C GLU A 232 8.58 -19.91 -36.47
N GLU A 233 9.12 -20.31 -35.31
CA GLU A 233 10.32 -21.16 -35.28
C GLU A 233 10.02 -22.64 -35.62
N GLU A 234 8.81 -23.13 -35.36
CA GLU A 234 8.37 -24.48 -35.76
C GLU A 234 7.94 -24.57 -37.23
N THR A 235 7.44 -23.48 -37.83
CA THR A 235 6.97 -23.53 -39.23
C THR A 235 8.10 -23.38 -40.26
N THR A 236 9.30 -22.96 -39.83
CA THR A 236 10.47 -22.78 -40.72
C THR A 236 11.40 -24.00 -40.72
N LYS A 237 11.09 -25.05 -39.94
CA LYS A 237 11.87 -26.30 -39.83
C LYS A 237 11.16 -27.53 -40.41
N ALA A 238 10.04 -27.36 -41.13
CA ALA A 238 9.32 -28.44 -41.81
C ALA A 238 9.52 -28.42 -43.33
#